data_AF-A0A1F6IX96-F1
#
_entry.id   AF-A0A1F6IX96-F1
#
_cell.length_a   1.000
_cell.length_b   1.000
_cell.length_c   1.000
_cell.angle_alpha   90.00
_cell.angle_beta   90.00
_cell.angle_gamma   90.00
#
_symmetry.space_group_name_H-M   'P 1'
#
loop_
_entity.id
_entity.type
_entity.pdbx_description
1 polymer ?
#
loop_
_entity_poly.entity_id
_entity_poly.type
_entity_poly.pdbx_seq_one_letter_code
_entity_poly.pdbx_strand_id
1 'polypeptide(L)' 'MKPQDLIFLIILLGLLFRRKPEWFTLVGLLCLVLAIPLFSAWVFFTAQRLTYYAAAFFLAAIIIYLIQNRKH' A
#
# COMPACT_ATOMS: atom_id res chain seq x y z
N MET A 1 -13.61 -8.48 8.38
CA MET A 1 -12.42 -7.61 8.33
C MET A 1 -11.48 -8.05 9.43
N LYS A 2 -10.26 -8.47 9.08
CA LYS A 2 -9.23 -8.70 10.11
C LYS A 2 -8.78 -7.33 10.64
N PRO A 3 -8.28 -7.22 11.88
CA PRO A 3 -7.71 -5.98 12.40
C PRO A 3 -6.67 -5.34 11.44
N GLN A 4 -5.98 -6.18 10.67
CA GLN A 4 -5.07 -5.79 9.59
C GLN A 4 -5.73 -4.93 8.48
N ASP A 5 -6.98 -5.19 8.10
CA ASP A 5 -7.72 -4.36 7.12
C ASP A 5 -7.96 -2.95 7.62
N LEU A 6 -8.32 -2.85 8.89
CA LEU A 6 -8.64 -1.58 9.52
C LEU A 6 -7.38 -0.71 9.61
N ILE A 7 -6.25 -1.33 10.00
CA ILE A 7 -4.95 -0.65 10.01
C ILE A 7 -4.58 -0.20 8.59
N PHE A 8 -4.73 -1.07 7.58
CA PHE A 8 -4.50 -0.69 6.19
C PHE A 8 -5.35 0.51 5.76
N LEU A 9 -6.65 0.49 6.07
CA LEU A 9 -7.56 1.56 5.71
C LEU A 9 -7.18 2.89 6.37
N ILE A 10 -6.82 2.87 7.66
CA ILE A 10 -6.37 4.06 8.39
C ILE A 10 -5.11 4.65 7.75
N ILE A 11 -4.12 3.81 7.43
CA ILE A 11 -2.87 4.24 6.77
C ILE A 11 -3.17 4.81 5.38
N LEU A 12 -4.01 4.13 4.59
CA LEU A 12 -4.40 4.58 3.26
C LEU A 12 -5.10 5.94 3.28
N LEU A 13 -6.07 6.13 4.19
CA LEU A 13 -6.75 7.41 4.37
C LEU A 13 -5.77 8.50 4.81
N GLY A 14 -4.90 8.19 5.79
CA GLY A 14 -3.87 9.12 6.25
C GLY A 14 -2.92 9.58 5.14
N LEU A 15 -2.50 8.67 4.27
CA LEU A 15 -1.66 8.97 3.10
C LEU A 15 -2.42 9.79 2.04
N LEU A 16 -3.71 9.50 1.82
CA LEU A 16 -4.57 10.26 0.91
C LEU A 16 -4.73 11.72 1.33
N PHE A 17 -4.70 12.03 2.63
CA PHE A 17 -4.67 13.42 3.10
C PHE A 17 -3.35 14.13 2.76
N ARG A 18 -2.23 13.42 2.81
CA ARG A 18 -0.91 14.00 2.49
C ARG A 18 -0.68 14.16 0.98
N ARG A 19 -1.34 13.34 0.15
CA ARG A 19 -1.26 13.37 -1.33
C ARG A 19 0.16 13.34 -1.89
N LYS A 20 1.14 12.75 -1.18
CA LYS A 20 2.52 12.67 -1.68
C LYS A 20 2.79 11.27 -2.26
N PRO A 21 3.03 11.12 -3.58
CA PRO A 21 3.12 9.80 -4.22
C PRO A 21 4.26 8.94 -3.67
N GLU A 22 5.36 9.57 -3.26
CA GLU A 22 6.53 8.91 -2.64
C GLU A 22 6.18 8.09 -1.38
N TRP A 23 5.20 8.55 -0.60
CA TRP A 23 4.81 7.85 0.62
C TRP A 23 3.98 6.62 0.32
N PHE A 24 3.15 6.68 -0.74
CA PHE A 24 2.40 5.52 -1.21
C PHE A 24 3.35 4.46 -1.76
N THR A 25 4.37 4.85 -2.54
CA THR A 25 5.35 3.88 -3.06
C THR A 25 6.16 3.24 -1.93
N LEU A 26 6.63 4.02 -0.95
CA LEU A 26 7.37 3.50 0.19
C LEU A 26 6.54 2.50 1.00
N VAL A 27 5.29 2.83 1.33
CA VAL A 27 4.41 1.93 2.09
C VAL A 27 4.04 0.70 1.27
N GLY A 28 3.80 0.84 -0.03
CA GLY A 28 3.59 -0.30 -0.93
C GLY A 28 4.80 -1.24 -0.97
N LEU A 29 6.01 -0.70 -0.97
CA LEU A 29 7.25 -1.48 -0.93
C LEU A 29 7.40 -2.21 0.41
N LEU A 30 7.11 -1.54 1.54
CA LEU A 30 7.09 -2.18 2.86
C LEU A 30 6.10 -3.33 2.93
N CYS A 31 4.91 -3.20 2.31
CA CYS A 31 3.95 -4.30 2.22
C CYS A 31 4.55 -5.52 1.51
N LEU A 32 5.27 -5.34 0.40
CA LEU A 32 5.94 -6.44 -0.30
C LEU A 32 7.08 -7.04 0.53
N VAL A 33 7.92 -6.20 1.15
CA VAL A 33 9.02 -6.66 2.01
C VAL A 33 8.50 -7.51 3.17
N LEU A 34 7.38 -7.12 3.77
CA LEU A 34 6.74 -7.90 4.83
C LEU A 34 6.01 -9.15 4.31
N ALA A 35 5.53 -9.14 3.06
CA ALA A 35 4.89 -10.30 2.44
C ALA A 35 5.88 -11.46 2.18
N ILE A 36 7.13 -11.15 1.82
CA ILE A 36 8.18 -12.15 1.54
C ILE A 36 8.39 -13.14 2.71
N PRO A 37 8.69 -12.70 3.95
CA PRO A 37 8.87 -13.61 5.08
C PRO A 37 7.57 -14.34 5.44
N LEU A 38 6.39 -13.72 5.24
CA LEU A 38 5.11 -14.39 5.46
C LEU A 38 4.87 -15.54 4.47
N PHE A 39 5.24 -15.36 3.20
CA PHE A 39 5.21 -16.46 2.22
C PHE A 39 6.21 -17.55 2.58
N SER A 40 7.42 -17.19 3.02
CA SER A 40 8.42 -18.16 3.49
C SER A 40 7.95 -18.95 4.71
N ALA A 41 7.19 -18.32 5.60
CA ALA A 41 6.58 -18.96 6.78
C ALA A 41 5.23 -19.66 6.48
N TRP A 42 4.85 -19.81 5.21
CA TRP A 42 3.60 -20.46 4.77
C TRP A 42 2.32 -19.78 5.28
N VAL A 43 2.40 -18.49 5.65
CA VAL A 43 1.26 -17.66 6.10
C VAL A 43 0.60 -16.99 4.90
N PHE A 44 0.03 -17.79 4.00
CA PHE A 44 -0.44 -17.33 2.68
C PHE A 44 -1.54 -16.27 2.75
N PHE A 45 -2.54 -16.44 3.62
CA PHE A 45 -3.68 -15.53 3.66
C PHE A 45 -3.27 -14.10 4.00
N THR A 46 -2.37 -13.94 4.98
CA THR A 46 -1.85 -12.63 5.36
C THR A 46 -0.91 -12.10 4.28
N ALA A 47 -0.01 -12.94 3.75
CA ALA A 47 0.93 -12.54 2.71
C ALA A 47 0.22 -12.01 1.44
N GLN A 48 -0.78 -12.75 0.94
CA GLN A 48 -1.60 -12.35 -0.21
C GLN A 48 -2.28 -10.99 0.01
N ARG A 49 -2.77 -10.73 1.22
CA ARG A 49 -3.38 -9.44 1.56
C ARG A 49 -2.39 -8.29 1.52
N LEU A 50 -1.17 -8.47 2.02
CA LEU A 50 -0.13 -7.45 1.89
C LEU A 50 0.18 -7.17 0.42
N THR A 51 0.17 -8.18 -0.44
CA THR A 51 0.34 -7.98 -1.89
C THR A 51 -0.80 -7.15 -2.49
N TYR A 52 -2.06 -7.43 -2.12
CA TYR A 52 -3.20 -6.61 -2.55
C TYR A 52 -3.11 -5.17 -2.04
N TYR A 53 -2.67 -4.97 -0.80
CA TYR A 53 -2.45 -3.64 -0.23
C TYR A 53 -1.34 -2.87 -0.96
N ALA A 54 -0.23 -3.55 -1.28
CA ALA A 54 0.86 -2.97 -2.06
C ALA A 54 0.35 -2.49 -3.43
N ALA A 55 -0.42 -3.33 -4.13
CA ALA A 55 -1.03 -2.95 -5.40
C ALA A 55 -1.93 -1.71 -5.28
N ALA A 56 -2.75 -1.64 -4.24
CA ALA A 56 -3.60 -0.47 -3.98
C ALA A 56 -2.77 0.79 -3.73
N PHE A 57 -1.69 0.70 -2.95
CA PHE A 57 -0.79 1.83 -2.70
C PHE A 57 -0.09 2.29 -3.98
N PHE A 58 0.46 1.38 -4.80
CA PHE A 58 1.10 1.76 -6.05
C PHE A 58 0.12 2.38 -7.05
N LEU A 59 -1.09 1.84 -7.16
CA LEU A 59 -2.13 2.41 -8.01
C LEU A 59 -2.50 3.84 -7.56
N ALA A 60 -2.67 4.04 -6.25
CA ALA A 60 -2.90 5.38 -5.70
C ALA A 60 -1.72 6.32 -5.95
N ALA A 61 -0.47 5.85 -5.80
CA ALA A 61 0.73 6.63 -6.11
C ALA A 61 0.74 7.10 -7.57
N ILE A 62 0.46 6.19 -8.51
CA ILE A 62 0.41 6.49 -9.94
C ILE A 62 -0.68 7.53 -10.24
N ILE A 63 -1.90 7.33 -9.71
CA ILE A 63 -3.00 8.28 -9.92
C ILE A 63 -2.62 9.66 -9.39
N ILE A 64 -2.10 9.75 -8.17
CA ILE A 64 -1.70 11.02 -7.55
C ILE A 64 -0.59 11.68 -8.36
N TYR A 65 0.42 10.92 -8.78
CA TYR A 65 1.52 11.41 -9.59
C TYR A 65 1.01 11.97 -10.92
N LEU A 66 0.13 11.26 -11.62
CA LEU A 66 -0.47 11.73 -12.88
C LEU A 66 -1.30 13.00 -12.68
N ILE A 67 -2.11 13.08 -11.62
CA ILE A 67 -2.91 14.27 -11.31
C ILE A 67 -2.02 15.48 -11.00
N GLN A 68 -0.89 15.28 -10.31
CA GLN A 68 0.06 16.36 -10.00
C GLN A 68 0.83 16.81 -11.22
N ASN A 69 1.30 15.87 -12.04
CA ASN A 69 2.05 16.17 -13.25
C ASN A 69 1.20 16.92 -14.30
N ARG A 70 -0.13 16.72 -14.30
CA ARG A 70 -1.06 17.46 -15.16
C ARG A 70 -1.33 18.91 -14.73
N LYS A 71 -0.93 19.30 -13.53
CA LYS A 71 -1.11 20.67 -13.01
C LYS A 71 0.09 21.59 -13.30
N HIS A 72 1.17 21.02 -13.82
CA HIS A 72 2.34 21.73 -14.34
C HIS A 72 2.21 21.90 -15.86
#